data_AF-A0AA38HPC2-F1
#
_entry.id   AF-A0AA38HPC2-F1
#
_cell.length_a   1.000
_cell.length_b   1.000
_cell.length_c   1.000
_cell.angle_alpha   90.00
_cell.angle_beta   90.00
_cell.angle_gamma   90.00
#
_symmetry.space_group_name_H-M   'P 1'
#
loop_
_entity.id
_entity.type
_entity.pdbx_description
1 polymer ?
#
loop_
_entity_poly.entity_id
_entity_poly.type
_entity_poly.pdbx_seq_one_letter_code
_entity_poly.pdbx_strand_id
1 'polypeptide(L)'
;EKESNEDYNVACILTLPQYQRRGFGRVLIEFSYELSKLEGKRGSPEKPLSDLGLLSYRSYWSQTIVELLLERRNESISIKGISMATSIKEEDVVGTLQYLGLIRYYKGGYILCLTEEILQAQKKFINRRSIRISSEKIMWTPTPWGKRNR
;
A
#
# COMPACT_ATOMS: atom_id res chain seq x y z
N GLU A 1 8.28 -14.36 -1.03
CA GLU A 1 9.17 -15.56 -1.15
C GLU A 1 10.62 -15.09 -1.11
N LYS A 2 11.63 -15.98 -1.04
CA LYS A 2 13.04 -15.54 -1.13
C LYS A 2 13.35 -14.92 -2.50
N GLU A 3 12.81 -15.52 -3.54
CA GLU A 3 12.78 -15.01 -4.90
C GLU A 3 11.35 -15.19 -5.40
N SER A 4 10.74 -14.13 -5.93
CA SER A 4 9.40 -14.14 -6.52
C SER A 4 9.51 -13.53 -7.91
N ASN A 5 9.19 -14.30 -8.95
CA ASN A 5 9.20 -13.80 -10.34
C ASN A 5 8.15 -12.70 -10.57
N GLU A 6 7.07 -12.74 -9.81
CA GLU A 6 5.95 -11.80 -9.89
C GLU A 6 6.07 -10.63 -8.92
N ASP A 7 7.23 -10.39 -8.29
CA ASP A 7 7.43 -9.34 -7.28
C ASP A 7 6.33 -9.31 -6.19
N TYR A 8 5.93 -10.49 -5.69
CA TYR A 8 5.04 -10.61 -4.55
C TYR A 8 5.79 -10.42 -3.24
N ASN A 9 5.36 -9.43 -2.45
CA ASN A 9 5.94 -9.14 -1.15
C ASN A 9 5.30 -9.95 -0.01
N VAL A 10 4.14 -10.57 -0.27
CA VAL A 10 3.41 -11.43 0.66
C VAL A 10 2.89 -12.64 -0.10
N ALA A 11 3.25 -13.84 0.37
CA ALA A 11 2.66 -15.10 -0.10
C ALA A 11 1.38 -15.42 0.67
N CYS A 12 1.48 -15.47 2.01
CA CYS A 12 0.34 -15.67 2.90
C CYS A 12 0.42 -14.72 4.09
N ILE A 13 -0.75 -14.26 4.55
CA ILE A 13 -0.90 -13.39 5.70
C ILE A 13 -2.07 -13.88 6.55
N LEU A 14 -1.86 -13.94 7.87
CA LEU A 14 -2.86 -14.42 8.81
C LEU A 14 -2.83 -13.57 10.07
N THR A 15 -4.01 -13.21 10.55
CA THR A 15 -4.21 -12.82 11.95
C THR A 15 -4.98 -13.96 12.62
N LEU A 16 -4.45 -14.47 13.74
CA LEU A 16 -5.11 -15.55 14.47
C LEU A 16 -6.55 -15.15 14.83
N PRO A 17 -7.52 -16.07 14.74
CA PRO A 17 -8.95 -15.76 14.90
C PRO A 17 -9.29 -14.93 16.15
N GLN A 18 -8.72 -15.27 17.30
CA GLN A 18 -8.94 -14.56 18.58
C GLN A 18 -8.43 -13.11 18.62
N TYR A 19 -7.59 -12.73 17.65
CA TYR A 19 -7.00 -11.40 17.52
C TYR A 19 -7.49 -10.63 16.29
N GLN A 20 -8.44 -11.17 15.52
CA GLN A 20 -9.03 -10.47 14.38
C GLN A 20 -9.80 -9.22 14.82
N ARG A 21 -9.97 -8.28 13.88
CA ARG A 21 -10.66 -6.98 14.08
C ARG A 21 -10.02 -6.05 15.12
N ARG A 22 -8.80 -6.34 15.59
CA ARG A 22 -8.01 -5.48 16.50
C ARG A 22 -6.95 -4.62 15.80
N GLY A 23 -6.94 -4.61 14.46
CA GLY A 23 -5.99 -3.83 13.65
C GLY A 23 -4.69 -4.55 13.27
N PHE A 24 -4.41 -5.73 13.83
CA PHE A 24 -3.15 -6.46 13.54
C PHE A 24 -2.97 -6.85 12.08
N GLY A 25 -4.02 -7.29 11.38
CA GLY A 25 -3.92 -7.63 9.96
C GLY A 25 -3.40 -6.45 9.12
N ARG A 26 -3.83 -5.24 9.46
CA ARG A 26 -3.33 -4.03 8.82
C ARG A 26 -1.87 -3.73 9.16
N VAL A 27 -1.48 -3.91 10.42
CA VAL A 27 -0.09 -3.73 10.87
C VAL A 27 0.85 -4.67 10.11
N LEU A 28 0.43 -5.92 9.90
CA LEU A 28 1.17 -6.89 9.11
C LEU A 28 1.29 -6.47 7.63
N ILE A 29 0.21 -5.97 7.03
CA ILE A 29 0.26 -5.43 5.66
C ILE A 29 1.20 -4.21 5.60
N GLU A 30 1.09 -3.26 6.53
CA GLU A 30 1.95 -2.08 6.59
C GLU A 30 3.41 -2.48 6.71
N PHE A 31 3.74 -3.42 7.59
CA PHE A 31 5.09 -3.93 7.74
C PHE A 31 5.64 -4.56 6.46
N SER A 32 4.83 -5.33 5.71
CA SER A 32 5.26 -5.92 4.43
C SER A 32 5.68 -4.87 3.38
N TYR A 33 4.99 -3.72 3.36
CA TYR A 33 5.34 -2.61 2.48
C TYR A 33 6.53 -1.80 3.00
N GLU A 34 6.72 -1.66 4.31
CA GLU A 34 7.94 -1.07 4.85
C GLU A 34 9.19 -1.87 4.47
N LEU A 35 9.12 -3.20 4.48
CA LEU A 35 10.20 -4.04 3.95
C LEU A 35 10.43 -3.79 2.46
N SER A 36 9.35 -3.71 1.67
CA SER A 36 9.46 -3.41 0.23
C SER A 36 10.12 -2.06 -0.03
N LYS A 37 9.84 -1.04 0.80
CA LYS A 37 10.50 0.28 0.73
C LYS A 37 11.99 0.18 1.06
N LEU A 38 12.37 -0.55 2.11
CA LEU A 38 13.77 -0.79 2.47
C LEU A 38 14.54 -1.55 1.38
N GLU A 39 13.87 -2.42 0.63
CA GLU A 39 14.43 -3.11 -0.53
C GLU A 39 14.51 -2.24 -1.80
N GLY A 40 13.85 -1.07 -1.80
CA GLY A 40 13.71 -0.24 -3.00
C GLY A 40 12.84 -0.90 -4.09
N LYS A 41 11.95 -1.81 -3.70
CA LYS A 41 11.10 -2.59 -4.61
C LYS A 41 9.62 -2.22 -4.45
N ARG A 42 8.83 -2.63 -5.43
CA ARG A 42 7.37 -2.55 -5.41
C ARG A 42 6.82 -3.95 -5.18
N GLY A 43 5.70 -4.05 -4.47
CA GLY A 43 5.09 -5.32 -4.10
C GLY A 43 3.58 -5.34 -4.23
N SER A 44 3.06 -6.53 -4.45
CA SER A 44 1.64 -6.91 -4.36
C SER A 44 1.54 -8.18 -3.53
N PRO A 45 0.42 -8.45 -2.84
CA PRO A 45 0.14 -9.80 -2.37
C PRO A 45 0.02 -10.79 -3.54
N GLU A 46 0.34 -12.05 -3.27
CA GLU A 46 0.04 -13.18 -4.16
C GLU A 46 -1.48 -13.31 -4.37
N LYS A 47 -1.87 -13.75 -5.58
CA LYS A 47 -3.26 -13.90 -6.01
C LYS A 47 -3.59 -15.39 -6.16
N PRO A 48 -4.81 -15.85 -5.86
CA PRO A 48 -5.97 -15.07 -5.42
C PRO A 48 -5.94 -14.73 -3.93
N LEU A 49 -6.48 -13.55 -3.58
CA LEU A 49 -6.71 -13.14 -2.19
C LEU A 49 -8.00 -13.77 -1.64
N SER A 50 -8.03 -14.04 -0.32
CA SER A 50 -9.29 -14.31 0.38
C SER A 50 -10.16 -13.05 0.48
N ASP A 51 -11.48 -13.19 0.67
CA ASP A 51 -12.40 -12.06 0.79
C ASP A 51 -11.97 -11.07 1.90
N LEU A 52 -11.60 -11.62 3.06
CA LEU A 52 -11.11 -10.82 4.18
C LEU A 52 -9.76 -10.16 3.87
N GLY A 53 -8.88 -10.87 3.14
CA GLY A 53 -7.61 -10.35 2.66
C GLY A 53 -7.82 -9.17 1.71
N LEU A 54 -8.67 -9.33 0.70
CA LEU A 54 -8.99 -8.30 -0.29
C LEU A 54 -9.56 -7.04 0.36
N LEU A 55 -10.49 -7.17 1.31
CA LEU A 55 -11.02 -6.04 2.07
C LEU A 55 -9.92 -5.32 2.88
N SER A 56 -9.02 -6.09 3.50
CA SER A 56 -7.91 -5.54 4.29
C SER A 56 -6.90 -4.78 3.43
N TYR A 57 -6.52 -5.33 2.28
CA TYR A 57 -5.62 -4.68 1.32
C TYR A 57 -6.27 -3.43 0.70
N ARG A 58 -7.53 -3.49 0.28
CA ARG A 58 -8.26 -2.31 -0.22
C ARG A 58 -8.31 -1.19 0.81
N SER A 59 -8.61 -1.52 2.07
CA SER A 59 -8.60 -0.53 3.16
C SER A 59 -7.21 0.07 3.36
N TYR A 60 -6.15 -0.75 3.35
CA TYR A 60 -4.79 -0.28 3.50
C TYR A 60 -4.36 0.63 2.33
N TRP A 61 -4.50 0.18 1.09
CA TRP A 61 -4.11 0.95 -0.10
C TRP A 61 -4.87 2.26 -0.20
N SER A 62 -6.18 2.26 0.02
CA SER A 62 -7.00 3.48 -0.02
C SER A 62 -6.45 4.53 0.94
N GLN A 63 -6.13 4.12 2.17
CA GLN A 63 -5.66 5.04 3.20
C GLN A 63 -4.25 5.54 2.95
N THR A 64 -3.35 4.65 2.52
CA THR A 64 -1.96 5.00 2.20
C THR A 64 -1.89 5.95 1.00
N ILE A 65 -2.68 5.70 -0.06
CA ILE A 65 -2.71 6.56 -1.24
C ILE A 65 -3.34 7.91 -0.90
N VAL A 66 -4.49 7.94 -0.22
CA VAL A 66 -5.14 9.22 0.14
C VAL A 66 -4.28 10.06 1.09
N GLU A 67 -3.60 9.43 2.06
CA GLU A 67 -2.63 10.11 2.94
C GLU A 67 -1.50 10.76 2.13
N LEU A 68 -0.90 10.03 1.19
CA LEU A 68 0.15 10.59 0.33
C LEU A 68 -0.36 11.76 -0.54
N LEU A 69 -1.54 11.61 -1.14
CA LEU A 69 -2.15 12.67 -1.96
C LEU A 69 -2.47 13.92 -1.14
N LEU A 70 -2.80 13.75 0.14
CA LEU A 70 -3.05 14.83 1.08
C LEU A 70 -1.77 15.57 1.46
N GLU A 71 -0.71 14.83 1.77
CA GLU A 71 0.62 15.39 2.08
C GLU A 71 1.17 16.18 0.89
N ARG A 72 0.95 15.67 -0.33
CA ARG A 72 1.44 16.26 -1.59
C ARG A 72 0.36 17.00 -2.38
N ARG A 73 -0.70 17.50 -1.72
CA ARG A 73 -1.85 18.12 -2.40
C ARG A 73 -1.51 19.32 -3.30
N ASN A 74 -0.38 19.97 -3.03
CA ASN A 74 0.11 21.12 -3.79
C ASN A 74 1.08 20.74 -4.91
N GLU A 75 1.38 19.45 -5.06
CA GLU A 75 2.31 18.92 -6.06
C GLU A 75 1.54 18.08 -7.09
N SER A 76 1.95 18.16 -8.35
CA SER A 76 1.50 17.20 -9.36
C SER A 76 2.22 15.86 -9.15
N ILE A 77 1.48 14.82 -8.77
CA ILE A 77 2.01 13.46 -8.60
C ILE A 77 1.43 12.52 -9.65
N SER A 78 2.31 11.74 -10.29
CA SER A 78 1.91 10.71 -11.27
C SER A 78 1.65 9.37 -10.58
N ILE A 79 1.00 8.45 -11.27
CA ILE A 79 0.80 7.05 -10.81
C ILE A 79 2.13 6.39 -10.44
N LYS A 80 3.16 6.57 -11.28
CA LYS A 80 4.52 6.09 -11.01
C LYS A 80 5.10 6.71 -9.73
N GLY A 81 4.86 8.00 -9.50
CA GLY A 81 5.26 8.70 -8.27
C GLY A 81 4.59 8.12 -7.02
N ILE A 82 3.29 7.84 -7.08
CA ILE A 82 2.56 7.19 -5.98
C ILE A 82 3.13 5.79 -5.72
N SER A 83 3.35 5.00 -6.76
CA SER A 83 3.92 3.66 -6.66
C SER A 83 5.32 3.68 -6.03
N MET A 84 6.18 4.62 -6.44
CA MET A 84 7.52 4.78 -5.87
C MET A 84 7.50 5.20 -4.39
N ALA A 85 6.60 6.10 -4.00
CA ALA A 85 6.51 6.57 -2.61
C ALA A 85 5.92 5.51 -1.65
N THR A 86 5.04 4.65 -2.15
CA THR A 86 4.28 3.69 -1.34
C THR A 86 4.79 2.25 -1.43
N SER A 87 5.65 1.94 -2.40
CA SER A 87 6.03 0.58 -2.81
C SER A 87 4.85 -0.29 -3.27
N ILE A 88 3.68 0.27 -3.53
CA ILE A 88 2.53 -0.43 -4.10
C ILE A 88 2.73 -0.53 -5.62
N LYS A 89 2.42 -1.67 -6.24
CA LYS A 89 2.48 -1.80 -7.71
C LYS A 89 1.55 -0.81 -8.40
N GLU A 90 1.94 -0.35 -9.59
CA GLU A 90 1.17 0.65 -10.35
C GLU A 90 -0.26 0.16 -10.66
N GLU A 91 -0.43 -1.14 -10.93
CA GLU A 91 -1.73 -1.78 -11.13
C GLU A 91 -2.67 -1.61 -9.93
N ASP A 92 -2.17 -1.86 -8.71
CA ASP A 92 -2.94 -1.74 -7.48
C ASP A 92 -3.22 -0.27 -7.14
N VAL A 93 -2.30 0.64 -7.47
CA VAL A 93 -2.52 2.09 -7.36
C VAL A 93 -3.66 2.53 -8.27
N VAL A 94 -3.62 2.15 -9.55
CA VAL A 94 -4.68 2.48 -10.52
C VAL A 94 -6.01 1.88 -10.09
N GLY A 95 -6.03 0.59 -9.73
CA GLY A 95 -7.24 -0.09 -9.26
C GLY A 95 -7.84 0.56 -8.01
N THR A 96 -6.99 1.00 -7.07
CA THR A 96 -7.45 1.70 -5.87
C THR A 96 -7.99 3.08 -6.19
N LEU A 97 -7.31 3.87 -7.03
CA LEU A 97 -7.79 5.19 -7.42
C LEU A 97 -9.11 5.11 -8.22
N GLN A 98 -9.27 4.10 -9.06
CA GLN A 98 -10.54 3.81 -9.77
C GLN A 98 -11.65 3.46 -8.79
N TYR A 99 -11.37 2.56 -7.83
CA TYR A 99 -12.32 2.18 -6.78
C TYR A 99 -12.78 3.38 -5.94
N LEU A 100 -11.89 4.34 -5.68
CA LEU A 100 -12.20 5.56 -4.95
C LEU A 100 -12.81 6.67 -5.83
N GLY A 101 -12.91 6.48 -7.15
CA GLY A 101 -13.37 7.53 -8.07
C GLY A 101 -12.42 8.73 -8.18
N LEU A 102 -11.15 8.57 -7.80
CA LEU A 102 -10.13 9.61 -7.71
C LEU A 102 -9.32 9.80 -9.00
N ILE A 103 -9.54 8.98 -10.03
CA ILE A 103 -8.78 9.02 -11.27
C ILE A 103 -9.70 9.12 -12.48
N ARG A 104 -9.35 9.99 -13.42
CA ARG A 104 -10.02 10.15 -14.72
C ARG A 104 -9.00 10.13 -15.83
N TYR A 105 -9.39 9.60 -16.99
CA TYR A 105 -8.57 9.65 -18.19
C TYR A 105 -8.99 10.84 -19.04
N TYR A 106 -8.06 11.73 -19.36
CA TYR A 106 -8.32 12.93 -20.15
C TYR A 106 -7.12 13.26 -21.04
N LYS A 107 -7.38 13.53 -22.33
CA LYS A 107 -6.36 13.89 -23.34
C LYS A 107 -5.10 13.03 -23.34
N GLY A 108 -5.26 11.70 -23.21
CA GLY A 108 -4.13 10.77 -23.27
C GLY A 108 -3.45 10.49 -21.93
N GLY A 109 -3.87 11.13 -20.84
CA GLY A 109 -3.25 10.98 -19.51
C GLY A 109 -4.25 10.80 -18.37
N TYR A 110 -3.74 10.38 -17.22
CA TYR A 110 -4.53 10.29 -15.99
C TYR A 110 -4.48 11.60 -15.21
N ILE A 111 -5.65 12.05 -14.76
CA ILE A 111 -5.83 13.19 -13.86
C ILE A 111 -6.36 12.67 -12.53
N LEU A 112 -5.76 13.15 -11.44
CA LEU A 112 -6.21 12.86 -10.08
C LEU A 112 -7.21 13.92 -9.61
N CYS A 113 -8.32 13.49 -9.02
CA CYS A 113 -9.40 14.35 -8.55
C CYS A 113 -9.70 14.03 -7.09
N LEU A 114 -9.18 14.81 -6.15
CA LEU A 114 -9.51 14.68 -4.73
C LEU A 114 -10.89 15.29 -4.45
N THR A 115 -11.73 14.56 -3.72
CA THR A 115 -13.07 15.00 -3.31
C THR A 115 -13.12 15.26 -1.81
N GLU A 116 -13.94 16.22 -1.37
CA GLU A 116 -14.09 16.57 0.05
C GLU A 116 -14.59 15.39 0.90
N GLU A 117 -15.40 14.50 0.32
CA GLU A 117 -15.89 13.28 0.99
C GLU A 117 -14.74 12.39 1.44
N ILE A 118 -13.74 12.21 0.57
CA ILE A 118 -12.56 11.38 0.86
C ILE A 118 -11.67 12.05 1.91
N LEU A 119 -11.55 13.38 1.86
CA LEU A 119 -10.82 14.15 2.87
C LEU A 119 -11.45 13.97 4.26
N GLN A 120 -12.77 14.05 4.37
CA GLN A 120 -13.48 13.85 5.63
C GLN A 120 -13.40 12.40 6.13
N ALA A 121 -13.54 11.43 5.23
CA ALA A 121 -13.40 10.01 5.56
C ALA A 121 -12.01 9.71 6.13
N GLN A 122 -10.95 10.26 5.52
CA GLN A 122 -9.58 10.09 5.98
C GLN A 122 -9.34 10.72 7.36
N LYS A 123 -9.84 11.93 7.62
CA LYS A 123 -9.75 12.58 8.95
C LYS A 123 -10.38 11.72 10.04
N LYS A 124 -11.60 11.20 9.81
CA LYS A 124 -12.29 10.30 10.75
C LYS A 124 -11.49 9.01 10.97
N PHE A 125 -10.87 8.51 9.91
CA PHE A 125 -10.08 7.29 9.98
C PHE A 125 -8.80 7.45 10.79
N ILE A 126 -8.03 8.52 10.57
CA ILE A 126 -6.82 8.85 11.32
C ILE A 126 -7.12 8.91 12.82
N ASN A 127 -8.22 9.56 13.22
CA ASN A 127 -8.63 9.67 14.61
C ASN A 127 -8.96 8.33 15.29
N ARG A 128 -9.38 7.31 14.52
CA ARG A 128 -9.69 5.98 15.05
C ARG A 128 -8.49 5.04 15.05
N ARG A 129 -7.40 5.42 14.39
CA ARG A 129 -6.24 4.55 14.18
C ARG A 129 -5.36 4.55 15.42
N SER A 130 -5.19 3.38 16.05
CA SER A 130 -4.37 3.22 17.25
C SER A 130 -2.96 2.68 17.01
N ILE A 131 -2.71 1.96 15.90
CA ILE A 131 -1.41 1.30 15.64
C ILE A 131 -0.87 1.66 14.25
N ARG A 132 0.42 2.00 14.20
CA ARG A 132 1.24 2.33 13.03
C ARG A 132 2.60 1.66 13.16
N ILE A 133 3.16 1.17 12.07
CA ILE A 133 4.59 0.85 12.00
C ILE A 133 5.38 2.15 11.93
N SER A 134 6.46 2.23 12.70
CA SER A 134 7.46 3.30 12.62
C SER A 134 8.66 2.75 11.87
N SER A 135 8.93 3.28 10.67
CA SER A 135 10.00 2.83 9.78
C SER A 135 11.38 2.94 10.45
N GLU A 136 11.58 3.96 11.29
CA GLU A 136 12.82 4.20 12.04
C GLU A 136 13.16 3.08 13.04
N LYS A 137 12.17 2.30 13.48
CA LYS A 137 12.36 1.19 14.42
C LYS A 137 12.64 -0.14 13.72
N ILE A 138 12.65 -0.17 12.39
CA ILE A 138 12.92 -1.38 11.62
C ILE A 138 14.44 -1.52 11.45
N MET A 139 15.05 -2.31 12.33
CA MET A 139 16.46 -2.70 12.22
C MET A 139 16.58 -3.95 11.33
N TRP A 140 16.49 -3.75 10.02
CA TRP A 140 16.57 -4.83 9.04
C TRP A 140 17.26 -4.35 7.76
N THR A 141 18.08 -5.22 7.17
CA THR A 141 18.73 -4.95 5.88
C THR A 141 18.40 -6.06 4.88
N PRO A 142 18.12 -5.70 3.61
CA PRO A 142 17.88 -6.69 2.57
C PRO A 142 19.03 -7.65 2.45
N THR A 143 18.70 -8.93 2.39
CA THR A 143 19.72 -9.98 2.27
C THR A 143 20.20 -10.09 0.82
N PRO A 144 21.51 -10.29 0.58
CA PRO A 144 22.09 -10.20 -0.76
C PRO A 144 21.88 -11.45 -1.62
N TRP A 145 20.84 -12.28 -1.38
CA TRP A 145 20.66 -13.56 -2.08
C TRP A 145 20.65 -13.41 -3.61
N GLY A 146 20.12 -12.30 -4.14
CA GLY A 146 20.15 -11.98 -5.57
C GLY A 146 21.46 -11.39 -6.14
N LYS A 147 22.48 -11.12 -5.31
CA LYS A 147 23.80 -10.65 -5.76
C LYS A 147 24.83 -11.77 -5.91
N ARG A 148 24.52 -13.01 -5.48
CA ARG A 148 25.45 -14.14 -5.56
C ARG A 148 25.58 -14.75 -6.96
N ASN A 149 24.68 -14.40 -7.89
CA ASN A 149 24.62 -14.95 -9.25
C ASN A 149 24.78 -13.88 -10.36
N ARG A 150 25.55 -12.81 -10.13
CA ARG A 150 26.01 -11.90 -11.19
C ARG A 150 27.52 -11.85 -11.24
#